data_AF-A0A8T0S6M1-F1
#
_entry.id   AF-A0A8T0S6M1-F1
#
_cell.length_a   1.000
_cell.length_b   1.000
_cell.length_c   1.000
_cell.angle_alpha   90.00
_cell.angle_beta   90.00
_cell.angle_gamma   90.00
#
_symmetry.space_group_name_H-M   'P 1'
#
loop_
_entity.id
_entity.type
_entity.pdbx_description
1 polymer ?
#
loop_
_entity_poly.entity_id
_entity_poly.type
_entity_poly.pdbx_seq_one_letter_code
_entity_poly.pdbx_strand_id
1 'polypeptide(L)'
;MTTPMPQPLLTSPDKHPGQWILGGGWNNDVWGGDFPAAAWLDDISPDNPVWLSRMDGHMGIANSLAMKIAGIDKTTNDPIGGTIMRTAEGEPTGLLVDTAMVLMFDVIEKVSIHERREALLRASRHALMRGVTTVVDVGSYFPGASAEKTWQDFSDVYEWAHSMQKMLIRVCLFFPMPTWARVSDLISENGRSLSQWIHLGGVKAFLDGSLGSSSALFHEPYEGDPGNYGLQVTDMDSLLNRTLESDKSGLQVAIHAIGDKANDMLLDMVDKVVDLNGVKDRRFRIEHAQHLAPAAANRFGKQGIIASVQIIY
;
A
#
# COMPACT_ATOMS: atom_id res chain seq x y z
N MET A 1 -13.48 -3.22 -29.84
CA MET A 1 -14.44 -3.47 -28.75
C MET A 1 -13.91 -2.71 -27.55
N THR A 2 -14.51 -1.59 -27.21
CA THR A 2 -14.10 -0.76 -26.08
C THR A 2 -14.55 -1.45 -24.79
N THR A 3 -13.59 -1.95 -24.02
CA THR A 3 -13.83 -2.39 -22.65
C THR A 3 -14.44 -1.21 -21.88
N PRO A 4 -15.56 -1.39 -21.16
CA PRO A 4 -16.10 -0.30 -20.35
C PRO A 4 -15.07 0.07 -19.29
N MET A 5 -14.76 1.36 -19.19
CA MET A 5 -13.94 1.93 -18.13
C MET A 5 -14.47 1.48 -16.76
N PRO A 6 -13.61 1.10 -15.80
CA PRO A 6 -14.05 0.91 -14.42
C PRO A 6 -14.72 2.21 -13.97
N GLN A 7 -16.02 2.18 -13.67
CA GLN A 7 -16.68 3.33 -13.07
C GLN A 7 -16.05 3.59 -11.69
N PRO A 8 -15.80 4.85 -11.30
CA PRO A 8 -15.40 5.17 -9.95
C PRO A 8 -16.43 4.58 -8.98
N LEU A 9 -15.98 3.73 -8.06
CA LEU A 9 -16.82 3.20 -7.00
C LEU A 9 -17.04 4.31 -5.97
N LEU A 10 -17.99 5.20 -6.22
CA LEU A 10 -18.45 6.16 -5.22
C LEU A 10 -19.35 5.46 -4.20
N THR A 11 -19.16 5.75 -2.92
CA THR A 11 -20.15 5.40 -1.91
C THR A 11 -21.41 6.24 -2.14
N SER A 12 -22.51 5.61 -2.61
CA SER A 12 -23.91 6.08 -2.77
C SER A 12 -24.18 7.58 -3.04
N PRO A 13 -24.96 7.96 -4.06
CA PRO A 13 -25.32 9.36 -4.32
C PRO A 13 -26.24 10.00 -3.26
N ASP A 14 -26.87 9.20 -2.38
CA ASP A 14 -27.76 9.70 -1.31
C ASP A 14 -26.99 9.89 0.00
N LYS A 15 -26.13 10.91 0.08
CA LYS A 15 -25.48 11.32 1.33
C LYS A 15 -26.11 12.60 1.88
N HIS A 16 -26.33 12.63 3.20
CA HIS A 16 -26.74 13.85 3.89
C HIS A 16 -25.55 14.83 3.94
N PRO A 17 -25.80 16.16 3.97
CA PRO A 17 -24.73 17.15 4.12
C PRO A 17 -23.78 16.82 5.29
N GLY A 18 -22.48 16.97 5.06
CA GLY A 18 -21.42 16.66 6.02
C GLY A 18 -20.94 15.20 6.05
N GLN A 19 -21.62 14.26 5.39
CA GLN A 19 -21.15 12.88 5.30
C GLN A 19 -20.02 12.74 4.26
N TRP A 20 -18.99 11.97 4.59
CA TRP A 20 -17.86 11.69 3.71
C TRP A 20 -18.27 11.00 2.42
N ILE A 21 -17.87 11.50 1.26
CA ILE A 21 -17.93 10.76 -0.01
C ILE A 21 -16.56 10.12 -0.23
N LEU A 22 -16.54 8.79 -0.20
CA LEU A 22 -15.34 8.00 -0.43
C LEU A 22 -15.44 7.27 -1.76
N GLY A 23 -14.30 7.05 -2.39
CA GLY A 23 -14.22 6.26 -3.61
C GLY A 23 -12.81 6.19 -4.14
N GLY A 24 -12.69 5.85 -5.42
CA GLY A 24 -11.41 5.83 -6.09
C GLY A 24 -11.41 5.07 -7.39
N GLY A 25 -10.21 4.67 -7.81
CA GLY A 25 -9.99 4.02 -9.09
C GLY A 25 -9.86 4.99 -10.25
N TRP A 26 -9.70 6.28 -9.97
CA TRP A 26 -9.40 7.26 -11.00
C TRP A 26 -7.95 7.09 -11.49
N ASN A 27 -7.71 7.50 -12.75
CA ASN A 27 -6.39 7.50 -13.35
C ASN A 27 -6.30 8.68 -14.34
N ASN A 28 -5.46 9.66 -14.04
CA ASN A 28 -5.22 10.82 -14.91
C ASN A 28 -4.60 10.43 -16.26
N ASP A 29 -3.85 9.32 -16.33
CA ASP A 29 -3.20 8.88 -17.56
C ASP A 29 -4.23 8.55 -18.66
N VAL A 30 -5.42 8.08 -18.26
CA VAL A 30 -6.54 7.83 -19.19
C VAL A 30 -7.42 9.07 -19.43
N TRP A 31 -7.12 10.19 -18.76
CA TRP A 31 -7.82 11.48 -18.88
C TRP A 31 -7.04 12.52 -19.69
N GLY A 32 -5.87 12.16 -20.23
CA GLY A 32 -5.00 13.08 -20.97
C GLY A 32 -3.77 13.55 -20.19
N GLY A 33 -3.54 13.01 -18.99
CA GLY A 33 -2.33 13.23 -18.18
C GLY A 33 -2.50 14.25 -17.06
N ASP A 34 -3.39 15.23 -17.22
CA ASP A 34 -3.59 16.29 -16.22
C ASP A 34 -4.11 15.74 -14.89
N PHE A 35 -3.47 16.14 -13.80
CA PHE A 35 -3.93 15.82 -12.47
C PHE A 35 -5.21 16.60 -12.11
N PRO A 36 -6.17 15.97 -11.39
CA PRO A 36 -7.36 16.67 -10.93
C PRO A 36 -7.04 17.65 -9.80
N ALA A 37 -7.89 18.66 -9.60
CA ALA A 37 -7.74 19.65 -8.53
C ALA A 37 -8.99 19.69 -7.63
N ALA A 38 -8.81 20.09 -6.37
CA ALA A 38 -9.88 20.19 -5.37
C ALA A 38 -11.11 20.94 -5.89
N ALA A 39 -10.87 22.03 -6.66
CA ALA A 39 -11.91 22.85 -7.26
C ALA A 39 -12.88 22.04 -8.16
N TRP A 40 -12.41 20.98 -8.82
CA TRP A 40 -13.28 20.11 -9.64
C TRP A 40 -14.31 19.36 -8.80
N LEU A 41 -13.97 19.06 -7.55
CA LEU A 41 -14.83 18.37 -6.59
C LEU A 41 -15.71 19.34 -5.82
N ASP A 42 -15.22 20.56 -5.57
CA ASP A 42 -15.97 21.60 -4.85
C ASP A 42 -17.27 21.98 -5.58
N ASP A 43 -17.24 22.07 -6.91
CA ASP A 43 -18.41 22.36 -7.73
C ASP A 43 -19.50 21.27 -7.66
N ILE A 44 -19.09 20.02 -7.46
CA ILE A 44 -19.97 18.84 -7.46
C ILE A 44 -20.50 18.54 -6.06
N SER A 45 -19.68 18.78 -5.04
CA SER A 45 -19.91 18.35 -3.66
C SER A 45 -19.49 19.45 -2.67
N PRO A 46 -20.19 20.60 -2.65
CA PRO A 46 -19.81 21.74 -1.80
C PRO A 46 -20.05 21.48 -0.30
N ASP A 47 -21.07 20.67 0.03
CA ASP A 47 -21.53 20.45 1.41
C ASP A 47 -21.04 19.11 2.01
N ASN A 48 -20.28 18.33 1.25
CA ASN A 48 -19.81 17.01 1.65
C ASN A 48 -18.30 16.89 1.44
N PRO A 49 -17.54 16.44 2.46
CA PRO A 49 -16.11 16.21 2.29
C PRO A 49 -15.88 15.01 1.37
N VAL A 50 -14.96 15.15 0.42
CA VAL A 50 -14.68 14.13 -0.61
C VAL A 50 -13.23 13.67 -0.49
N TRP A 51 -13.02 12.36 -0.52
CA TRP A 51 -11.72 11.74 -0.68
C TRP A 51 -11.78 10.61 -1.71
N LEU A 52 -11.04 10.75 -2.81
CA LEU A 52 -10.97 9.75 -3.88
C LEU A 52 -9.55 9.26 -4.07
N SER A 53 -9.33 7.96 -3.84
CA SER A 53 -8.04 7.31 -4.06
C SER A 53 -7.77 7.05 -5.54
N ARG A 54 -6.54 7.29 -5.98
CA ARG A 54 -6.09 6.93 -7.34
C ARG A 54 -5.97 5.42 -7.47
N MET A 55 -6.05 4.92 -8.69
CA MET A 55 -6.00 3.48 -8.99
C MET A 55 -4.75 2.77 -8.46
N ASP A 56 -3.61 3.43 -8.38
CA ASP A 56 -2.37 2.86 -7.84
C ASP A 56 -2.33 2.81 -6.30
N GLY A 57 -3.22 3.54 -5.61
CA GLY A 57 -3.26 3.61 -4.15
C GLY A 57 -2.17 4.49 -3.51
N HIS A 58 -1.36 5.19 -4.31
CA HIS A 58 -0.26 6.05 -3.84
C HIS A 58 -0.56 7.55 -3.93
N MET A 59 -1.78 7.89 -4.34
CA MET A 59 -2.27 9.25 -4.41
C MET A 59 -3.77 9.28 -4.09
N GLY A 60 -4.25 10.38 -3.53
CA GLY A 60 -5.67 10.65 -3.46
C GLY A 60 -5.95 12.14 -3.60
N ILE A 61 -7.17 12.47 -4.00
CA ILE A 61 -7.65 13.85 -4.11
C ILE A 61 -8.70 14.14 -3.04
N ALA A 62 -8.49 15.24 -2.32
CA ALA A 62 -9.41 15.82 -1.36
C ALA A 62 -10.02 17.12 -1.93
N ASN A 63 -11.32 17.34 -1.68
CA ASN A 63 -11.92 18.65 -1.94
C ASN A 63 -11.54 19.67 -0.85
N SER A 64 -11.91 20.94 -1.04
CA SER A 64 -11.55 22.02 -0.12
C SER A 64 -12.14 21.82 1.27
N LEU A 65 -13.37 21.27 1.36
CA LEU A 65 -14.00 20.96 2.64
C LEU A 65 -13.23 19.86 3.40
N ALA A 66 -12.82 18.79 2.72
CA ALA A 66 -12.03 17.72 3.32
C ALA A 66 -10.65 18.23 3.81
N MET A 67 -9.95 19.05 3.00
CA MET A 67 -8.69 19.66 3.43
C MET A 67 -8.85 20.54 4.67
N LYS A 68 -9.94 21.33 4.74
CA LYS A 68 -10.25 22.15 5.91
C LYS A 68 -10.49 21.32 7.17
N ILE A 69 -11.20 20.19 7.05
CA ILE A 69 -11.41 19.25 8.17
C ILE A 69 -10.07 18.64 8.62
N ALA A 70 -9.21 18.29 7.67
CA ALA A 70 -7.86 17.77 7.93
C ALA A 70 -6.87 18.82 8.45
N GLY A 71 -7.23 20.12 8.45
CA GLY A 71 -6.33 21.21 8.81
C GLY A 71 -5.18 21.42 7.82
N ILE A 72 -5.36 21.01 6.56
CA ILE A 72 -4.34 21.15 5.51
C ILE A 72 -4.47 22.54 4.89
N ASP A 73 -3.37 23.29 4.91
CA ASP A 73 -3.26 24.63 4.34
C ASP A 73 -1.87 24.90 3.73
N LYS A 74 -1.64 26.15 3.31
CA LYS A 74 -0.37 26.62 2.75
C LYS A 74 0.84 26.47 3.70
N THR A 75 0.62 26.40 5.01
CA THR A 75 1.65 26.30 6.04
C THR A 75 1.93 24.87 6.50
N THR A 76 1.08 23.92 6.08
CA THR A 76 1.24 22.50 6.41
C THR A 76 2.50 21.94 5.76
N ASN A 77 3.41 21.36 6.53
CA ASN A 77 4.63 20.75 5.97
C ASN A 77 4.32 19.37 5.36
N ASP A 78 5.10 18.99 4.35
CA ASP A 78 5.10 17.64 3.82
C ASP A 78 5.61 16.65 4.89
N PRO A 79 4.91 15.51 5.12
CA PRO A 79 5.43 14.48 6.00
C PRO A 79 6.59 13.73 5.33
N ILE A 80 7.44 13.09 6.14
CA ILE A 80 8.55 12.28 5.61
C ILE A 80 8.00 11.17 4.70
N GLY A 81 8.50 11.09 3.47
CA GLY A 81 8.07 10.09 2.48
C GLY A 81 6.69 10.36 1.87
N GLY A 82 6.17 11.59 1.94
CA GLY A 82 4.94 11.99 1.26
C GLY A 82 5.00 13.44 0.83
N THR A 83 4.09 13.83 -0.06
CA THR A 83 4.05 15.17 -0.64
C THR A 83 2.62 15.68 -0.70
N ILE A 84 2.42 16.93 -0.29
CA ILE A 84 1.19 17.69 -0.55
C ILE A 84 1.45 18.47 -1.84
N MET A 85 0.79 18.11 -2.94
CA MET A 85 1.02 18.83 -4.20
C MET A 85 0.44 20.24 -4.12
N ARG A 86 1.23 21.23 -4.53
CA ARG A 86 0.91 22.66 -4.41
C ARG A 86 0.91 23.36 -5.76
N THR A 87 0.13 24.43 -5.86
CA THR A 87 0.20 25.38 -6.97
C THR A 87 1.51 26.19 -6.92
N ALA A 88 1.78 26.98 -7.96
CA ALA A 88 2.93 27.88 -7.98
C ALA A 88 2.90 28.91 -6.84
N GLU A 89 1.70 29.27 -6.37
CA GLU A 89 1.48 30.17 -5.24
C GLU A 89 1.60 29.48 -3.87
N GLY A 90 1.82 28.16 -3.84
CA GLY A 90 2.01 27.35 -2.63
C GLY A 90 0.71 26.80 -2.01
N GLU A 91 -0.44 27.01 -2.64
CA GLU A 91 -1.73 26.51 -2.14
C GLU A 91 -1.85 25.00 -2.39
N PRO A 92 -2.35 24.22 -1.40
CA PRO A 92 -2.63 22.79 -1.61
C PRO A 92 -3.64 22.59 -2.76
N THR A 93 -3.30 21.70 -3.68
CA THR A 93 -4.15 21.35 -4.84
C THR A 93 -5.29 20.38 -4.49
N GLY A 94 -5.24 19.75 -3.32
CA GLY A 94 -6.08 18.62 -2.94
C GLY A 94 -5.41 17.26 -3.12
N LEU A 95 -4.32 17.16 -3.88
CA LEU A 95 -3.61 15.91 -4.10
C LEU A 95 -2.59 15.64 -2.98
N LEU A 96 -2.74 14.48 -2.34
CA LEU A 96 -1.84 13.98 -1.32
C LEU A 96 -1.19 12.69 -1.82
N VAL A 97 0.13 12.61 -1.75
CA VAL A 97 0.95 11.52 -2.27
C VAL A 97 1.62 10.74 -1.13
N ASP A 98 1.58 9.41 -1.23
CA ASP A 98 2.19 8.47 -0.28
C ASP A 98 1.85 8.79 1.19
N THR A 99 2.85 9.04 2.05
CA THR A 99 2.64 9.29 3.48
C THR A 99 1.70 10.49 3.75
N ALA A 100 1.59 11.46 2.82
CA ALA A 100 0.70 12.61 2.99
C ALA A 100 -0.78 12.21 3.03
N MET A 101 -1.16 11.06 2.47
CA MET A 101 -2.54 10.55 2.51
C MET A 101 -3.02 10.27 3.95
N VAL A 102 -2.09 10.03 4.90
CA VAL A 102 -2.43 9.82 6.32
C VAL A 102 -3.16 11.02 6.93
N LEU A 103 -2.81 12.25 6.51
CA LEU A 103 -3.48 13.47 6.97
C LEU A 103 -4.99 13.43 6.71
N MET A 104 -5.40 12.73 5.64
CA MET A 104 -6.81 12.53 5.33
C MET A 104 -7.39 11.32 6.06
N PHE A 105 -6.67 10.21 6.13
CA PHE A 105 -7.16 8.99 6.78
C PHE A 105 -7.42 9.17 8.28
N ASP A 106 -6.73 10.10 8.94
CA ASP A 106 -6.95 10.41 10.35
C ASP A 106 -8.28 11.12 10.62
N VAL A 107 -8.84 11.82 9.63
CA VAL A 107 -10.11 12.55 9.76
C VAL A 107 -11.30 11.86 9.09
N ILE A 108 -11.05 10.88 8.22
CA ILE A 108 -12.11 10.04 7.64
C ILE A 108 -12.70 9.15 8.73
N GLU A 109 -14.03 9.00 8.72
CA GLU A 109 -14.72 8.09 9.63
C GLU A 109 -14.18 6.65 9.52
N LYS A 110 -13.90 6.05 10.68
CA LYS A 110 -13.39 4.68 10.73
C LYS A 110 -14.46 3.70 10.27
N VAL A 111 -14.10 2.86 9.30
CA VAL A 111 -14.94 1.74 8.85
C VAL A 111 -15.24 0.82 10.03
N SER A 112 -16.52 0.49 10.22
CA SER A 112 -16.94 -0.35 11.34
C SER A 112 -16.39 -1.77 11.22
N ILE A 113 -16.24 -2.46 12.35
CA ILE A 113 -15.84 -3.88 12.36
C ILE A 113 -16.81 -4.74 11.54
N HIS A 114 -18.11 -4.43 11.61
CA HIS A 114 -19.13 -5.16 10.84
C HIS A 114 -18.89 -5.01 9.33
N GLU A 115 -18.60 -3.81 8.84
CA GLU A 115 -18.31 -3.58 7.43
C GLU A 115 -17.02 -4.25 6.98
N ARG A 116 -15.97 -4.25 7.81
CA ARG A 116 -14.71 -4.97 7.53
C ARG A 116 -14.94 -6.48 7.38
N ARG A 117 -15.76 -7.06 8.26
CA ARG A 117 -16.16 -8.48 8.19
C ARG A 117 -16.94 -8.79 6.91
N GLU A 118 -17.91 -7.96 6.56
CA GLU A 118 -18.67 -8.13 5.31
C GLU A 118 -17.79 -7.92 4.08
N ALA A 119 -16.80 -7.03 4.14
CA ALA A 119 -15.82 -6.83 3.07
C ALA A 119 -15.00 -8.10 2.81
N LEU A 120 -14.51 -8.79 3.86
CA LEU A 120 -13.85 -10.10 3.71
C LEU A 120 -14.73 -11.10 2.98
N LEU A 121 -16.01 -11.21 3.36
CA LEU A 121 -16.93 -12.17 2.74
C LEU A 121 -17.20 -11.84 1.26
N ARG A 122 -17.41 -10.55 0.95
CA ARG A 122 -17.60 -10.10 -0.44
C ARG A 122 -16.36 -10.34 -1.28
N ALA A 123 -15.18 -9.95 -0.80
CA ALA A 123 -13.90 -10.14 -1.48
C ALA A 123 -13.62 -11.64 -1.71
N SER A 124 -13.86 -12.48 -0.71
CA SER A 124 -13.65 -13.92 -0.83
C SER A 124 -14.58 -14.57 -1.87
N ARG A 125 -15.86 -14.18 -1.91
CA ARG A 125 -16.79 -14.63 -2.96
C ARG A 125 -16.34 -14.17 -4.34
N HIS A 126 -15.87 -12.93 -4.45
CA HIS A 126 -15.34 -12.41 -5.71
C HIS A 126 -14.11 -13.20 -6.19
N ALA A 127 -13.16 -13.46 -5.29
CA ALA A 127 -11.99 -14.28 -5.57
C ALA A 127 -12.39 -15.67 -6.08
N LEU A 128 -13.33 -16.34 -5.40
CA LEU A 128 -13.83 -17.65 -5.80
C LEU A 128 -14.54 -17.64 -7.16
N MET A 129 -15.32 -16.60 -7.47
CA MET A 129 -15.92 -16.43 -8.82
C MET A 129 -14.86 -16.33 -9.93
N ARG A 130 -13.63 -15.96 -9.59
CA ARG A 130 -12.47 -15.91 -10.50
C ARG A 130 -11.55 -17.12 -10.38
N GLY A 131 -11.93 -18.14 -9.61
CA GLY A 131 -11.10 -19.34 -9.37
C GLY A 131 -9.93 -19.14 -8.40
N VAL A 132 -9.83 -17.98 -7.75
CA VAL A 132 -8.80 -17.68 -6.76
C VAL A 132 -9.22 -18.26 -5.41
N THR A 133 -8.48 -19.26 -4.95
CA THR A 133 -8.76 -19.96 -3.68
C THR A 133 -7.81 -19.59 -2.55
N THR A 134 -6.62 -19.06 -2.87
CA THR A 134 -5.62 -18.57 -1.92
C THR A 134 -5.30 -17.12 -2.22
N VAL A 135 -5.12 -16.30 -1.20
CA VAL A 135 -4.50 -14.98 -1.33
C VAL A 135 -3.35 -14.83 -0.34
N VAL A 136 -2.34 -14.04 -0.73
CA VAL A 136 -1.40 -13.45 0.22
C VAL A 136 -1.92 -12.07 0.55
N ASP A 137 -2.32 -11.87 1.80
CA ASP A 137 -2.77 -10.57 2.28
C ASP A 137 -1.62 -9.86 2.99
N VAL A 138 -1.28 -8.67 2.52
CA VAL A 138 -0.22 -7.81 3.08
C VAL A 138 -0.74 -6.82 4.14
N GLY A 139 -2.01 -6.95 4.51
CA GLY A 139 -2.68 -6.20 5.56
C GLY A 139 -3.07 -4.79 5.13
N SER A 140 -3.81 -4.13 6.01
CA SER A 140 -4.08 -2.70 5.94
C SER A 140 -2.85 -1.87 6.33
N TYR A 141 -1.74 -2.04 5.62
CA TYR A 141 -0.46 -1.39 5.92
C TYR A 141 0.10 -0.67 4.70
N PHE A 142 0.37 0.62 4.85
CA PHE A 142 0.98 1.51 3.86
C PHE A 142 1.87 2.53 4.60
N PRO A 143 2.78 3.25 3.90
CA PRO A 143 3.63 4.27 4.53
C PRO A 143 2.83 5.26 5.38
N GLY A 144 3.24 5.43 6.63
CA GLY A 144 2.58 6.28 7.63
C GLY A 144 1.34 5.69 8.32
N ALA A 145 0.79 4.57 7.86
CA ALA A 145 -0.33 3.91 8.54
C ALA A 145 0.10 3.27 9.88
N SER A 146 -0.80 3.28 10.86
CA SER A 146 -0.60 2.53 12.11
C SER A 146 -0.50 1.03 11.84
N ALA A 147 0.58 0.41 12.33
CA ALA A 147 0.77 -1.03 12.25
C ALA A 147 -0.34 -1.83 12.95
N GLU A 148 -1.00 -1.25 13.96
CA GLU A 148 -2.07 -1.91 14.70
C GLU A 148 -3.30 -2.20 13.84
N LYS A 149 -3.52 -1.47 12.73
CA LYS A 149 -4.67 -1.73 11.85
C LYS A 149 -4.62 -3.14 11.27
N THR A 150 -3.43 -3.63 10.90
CA THR A 150 -3.27 -5.01 10.40
C THR A 150 -3.49 -6.04 11.51
N TRP A 151 -3.06 -5.75 12.73
CA TRP A 151 -3.31 -6.61 13.89
C TRP A 151 -4.79 -6.67 14.26
N GLN A 152 -5.50 -5.55 14.13
CA GLN A 152 -6.95 -5.50 14.27
C GLN A 152 -7.65 -6.27 13.14
N ASP A 153 -7.13 -6.25 11.90
CA ASP A 153 -7.68 -7.09 10.81
C ASP A 153 -7.51 -8.57 11.13
N PHE A 154 -6.35 -8.96 11.68
CA PHE A 154 -6.12 -10.31 12.14
C PHE A 154 -7.15 -10.75 13.20
N SER A 155 -7.31 -10.00 14.30
CA SER A 155 -8.24 -10.37 15.38
C SER A 155 -9.72 -10.20 15.01
N ASP A 156 -10.10 -9.02 14.51
CA ASP A 156 -11.50 -8.65 14.38
C ASP A 156 -12.16 -9.30 13.17
N VAL A 157 -11.37 -9.65 12.15
CA VAL A 157 -11.86 -10.12 10.85
C VAL A 157 -11.45 -11.57 10.61
N TYR A 158 -10.16 -11.90 10.62
CA TYR A 158 -9.70 -13.24 10.26
C TYR A 158 -9.98 -14.28 11.34
N GLU A 159 -9.62 -14.03 12.59
CA GLU A 159 -9.91 -14.95 13.70
C GLU A 159 -11.42 -15.07 13.95
N TRP A 160 -12.16 -13.96 13.83
CA TRP A 160 -13.62 -13.99 13.84
C TRP A 160 -14.19 -14.86 12.71
N ALA A 161 -13.75 -14.67 11.47
CA ALA A 161 -14.27 -15.45 10.35
C ALA A 161 -13.94 -16.93 10.49
N HIS A 162 -12.76 -17.26 11.03
CA HIS A 162 -12.39 -18.63 11.32
C HIS A 162 -13.27 -19.26 12.41
N SER A 163 -13.39 -18.61 13.56
CA SER A 163 -14.21 -19.10 14.70
C SER A 163 -15.69 -19.25 14.36
N MET A 164 -16.22 -18.36 13.51
CA MET A 164 -17.60 -18.41 13.03
C MET A 164 -17.81 -19.33 11.82
N GLN A 165 -16.78 -20.06 11.38
CA GLN A 165 -16.80 -20.93 10.19
C GLN A 165 -17.23 -20.20 8.90
N LYS A 166 -16.79 -18.95 8.77
CA LYS A 166 -17.09 -18.05 7.64
C LYS A 166 -15.93 -17.86 6.66
N MET A 167 -14.77 -18.49 6.89
CA MET A 167 -13.67 -18.50 5.92
C MET A 167 -14.12 -19.21 4.64
N LEU A 168 -13.91 -18.55 3.49
CA LEU A 168 -14.26 -19.09 2.17
C LEU A 168 -13.03 -19.39 1.29
N ILE A 169 -11.90 -18.73 1.57
CA ILE A 169 -10.62 -18.88 0.89
C ILE A 169 -9.51 -19.03 1.93
N ARG A 170 -8.34 -19.55 1.54
CA ARG A 170 -7.17 -19.56 2.43
C ARG A 170 -6.39 -18.27 2.30
N VAL A 171 -5.85 -17.79 3.41
CA VAL A 171 -5.09 -16.55 3.50
C VAL A 171 -3.70 -16.84 4.05
N CYS A 172 -2.68 -16.31 3.39
CA CYS A 172 -1.33 -16.20 3.90
C CYS A 172 -1.10 -14.75 4.32
N LEU A 173 -0.99 -14.51 5.62
CA LEU A 173 -0.96 -13.17 6.19
C LEU A 173 0.47 -12.67 6.34
N PHE A 174 0.69 -11.43 5.90
CA PHE A 174 1.90 -10.65 6.13
C PHE A 174 1.55 -9.45 7.01
N PHE A 175 2.43 -9.16 7.97
CA PHE A 175 2.24 -8.12 8.97
C PHE A 175 3.24 -6.97 8.77
N PRO A 176 2.99 -5.78 9.33
CA PRO A 176 3.95 -4.68 9.27
C PRO A 176 5.30 -5.10 9.84
N MET A 177 6.38 -4.96 9.05
CA MET A 177 7.74 -5.31 9.45
C MET A 177 8.18 -4.67 10.77
N PRO A 178 7.73 -3.46 11.15
CA PRO A 178 8.06 -2.93 12.46
C PRO A 178 7.59 -3.78 13.65
N THR A 179 6.64 -4.69 13.43
CA THR A 179 6.08 -5.59 14.44
C THR A 179 6.60 -7.03 14.33
N TRP A 180 7.72 -7.26 13.64
CA TRP A 180 8.29 -8.59 13.38
C TRP A 180 8.38 -9.48 14.63
N ALA A 181 8.75 -8.92 15.79
CA ALA A 181 8.87 -9.68 17.03
C ALA A 181 7.52 -10.29 17.45
N ARG A 182 6.43 -9.50 17.39
CA ARG A 182 5.07 -9.96 17.69
C ARG A 182 4.60 -11.07 16.73
N VAL A 183 5.02 -11.02 15.46
CA VAL A 183 4.75 -12.08 14.48
C VAL A 183 5.52 -13.35 14.85
N SER A 184 6.79 -13.21 15.22
CA SER A 184 7.65 -14.31 15.66
C SER A 184 7.09 -14.99 16.92
N ASP A 185 6.63 -14.21 17.89
CA ASP A 185 6.02 -14.71 19.12
C ASP A 185 4.73 -15.48 18.80
N LEU A 186 3.83 -14.90 17.98
CA LEU A 186 2.59 -15.54 17.56
C LEU A 186 2.85 -16.90 16.87
N ILE A 187 3.86 -16.96 15.99
CA ILE A 187 4.26 -18.20 15.30
C ILE A 187 4.88 -19.20 16.28
N SER A 188 5.67 -18.75 17.25
CA SER A 188 6.30 -19.62 18.24
C SER A 188 5.27 -20.27 19.16
N GLU A 189 4.21 -19.54 19.50
CA GLU A 189 3.13 -20.02 20.35
C GLU A 189 2.15 -20.96 19.62
N ASN A 190 1.80 -20.64 18.37
CA ASN A 190 0.68 -21.29 17.67
C ASN A 190 1.09 -22.09 16.43
N GLY A 191 2.35 -22.01 16.01
CA GLY A 191 2.80 -22.46 14.71
C GLY A 191 2.37 -21.52 13.57
N ARG A 192 2.86 -21.80 12.35
CA ARG A 192 2.53 -20.97 11.17
C ARG A 192 1.13 -21.19 10.65
N SER A 193 0.66 -22.43 10.68
CA SER A 193 -0.66 -22.79 10.17
C SER A 193 -1.65 -22.82 11.33
N LEU A 194 -2.29 -21.68 11.59
CA LEU A 194 -3.29 -21.55 12.65
C LEU A 194 -4.53 -22.41 12.38
N SER A 195 -4.84 -22.63 11.09
CA SER A 195 -5.86 -23.58 10.65
C SER A 195 -5.61 -23.99 9.18
N GLN A 196 -6.51 -24.78 8.59
CA GLN A 196 -6.52 -25.02 7.14
C GLN A 196 -6.76 -23.75 6.30
N TRP A 197 -7.24 -22.67 6.94
CA TRP A 197 -7.60 -21.41 6.28
C TRP A 197 -6.57 -20.30 6.47
N ILE A 198 -5.88 -20.25 7.62
CA ILE A 198 -5.02 -19.12 7.99
C ILE A 198 -3.58 -19.61 8.17
N HIS A 199 -2.67 -19.00 7.40
CA HIS A 199 -1.23 -19.20 7.48
C HIS A 199 -0.51 -17.89 7.78
N LEU A 200 0.41 -17.89 8.75
CA LEU A 200 1.27 -16.76 9.09
C LEU A 200 2.55 -16.80 8.23
N GLY A 201 2.60 -15.95 7.21
CA GLY A 201 3.69 -15.91 6.23
C GLY A 201 4.92 -15.18 6.75
N GLY A 202 4.77 -13.89 7.00
CA GLY A 202 5.88 -13.06 7.48
C GLY A 202 5.56 -11.57 7.52
N VAL A 203 6.46 -10.74 7.00
CA VAL A 203 6.42 -9.29 7.18
C VAL A 203 6.50 -8.49 5.88
N LYS A 204 5.80 -7.35 5.86
CA LYS A 204 5.73 -6.40 4.74
C LYS A 204 6.42 -5.08 5.11
N ALA A 205 7.21 -4.53 4.19
CA ALA A 205 7.74 -3.16 4.25
C ALA A 205 7.67 -2.46 2.88
N PHE A 206 8.03 -1.18 2.84
CA PHE A 206 8.06 -0.36 1.63
C PHE A 206 9.42 0.33 1.51
N LEU A 207 9.94 0.46 0.29
CA LEU A 207 11.16 1.23 0.05
C LEU A 207 10.87 2.54 -0.69
N ASP A 208 9.99 2.52 -1.69
CA ASP A 208 9.61 3.69 -2.49
C ASP A 208 8.08 3.83 -2.66
N GLY A 209 7.67 4.84 -3.43
CA GLY A 209 6.28 5.11 -3.81
C GLY A 209 5.89 4.40 -5.11
N SER A 210 5.19 5.10 -6.01
CA SER A 210 4.72 4.52 -7.28
C SER A 210 5.05 5.36 -8.51
N LEU A 211 5.08 4.70 -9.66
CA LEU A 211 5.35 5.36 -10.93
C LEU A 211 4.27 6.40 -11.25
N GLY A 212 3.00 6.04 -11.08
CA GLY A 212 1.91 6.92 -11.46
C GLY A 212 1.96 8.23 -10.67
N SER A 213 2.22 8.15 -9.36
CA SER A 213 2.31 9.31 -8.49
C SER A 213 3.65 10.05 -8.60
N SER A 214 4.50 9.66 -9.55
CA SER A 214 5.86 10.18 -9.73
C SER A 214 6.70 10.11 -8.46
N SER A 215 6.54 9.04 -7.68
CA SER A 215 7.20 8.84 -6.38
C SER A 215 7.96 7.52 -6.24
N ALA A 216 7.92 6.63 -7.23
CA ALA A 216 8.85 5.50 -7.32
C ALA A 216 10.28 6.00 -7.51
N LEU A 217 11.24 5.35 -6.85
CA LEU A 217 12.61 5.85 -6.73
C LEU A 217 13.48 5.36 -7.89
N PHE A 218 13.93 6.29 -8.72
CA PHE A 218 14.70 6.03 -9.94
C PHE A 218 16.16 6.51 -9.85
N HIS A 219 17.02 5.95 -10.69
CA HIS A 219 18.39 6.46 -10.90
C HIS A 219 18.40 7.77 -11.70
N GLU A 220 17.51 7.89 -12.68
CA GLU A 220 17.33 9.06 -13.53
C GLU A 220 16.07 9.85 -13.13
N PRO A 221 15.99 11.16 -13.40
CA PRO A 221 14.82 11.95 -13.03
C PRO A 221 13.61 11.60 -13.91
N TYR A 222 12.41 11.88 -13.40
CA TYR A 222 11.17 11.75 -14.15
C TYR A 222 11.16 12.68 -15.37
N GLU A 223 10.62 12.19 -16.49
CA GLU A 223 10.48 12.97 -17.70
C GLU A 223 9.54 14.17 -17.45
N GLY A 224 9.98 15.37 -17.85
CA GLY A 224 9.21 16.60 -17.63
C GLY A 224 9.30 17.19 -16.22
N ASP A 225 9.96 16.52 -15.27
CA ASP A 225 10.14 16.99 -13.89
C ASP A 225 11.62 16.92 -13.46
N PRO A 226 12.49 17.80 -14.00
CA PRO A 226 13.92 17.77 -13.69
C PRO A 226 14.19 17.96 -12.20
N GLY A 227 14.82 16.96 -11.58
CA GLY A 227 15.15 16.97 -10.15
C GLY A 227 14.24 16.09 -9.30
N ASN A 228 13.13 15.60 -9.84
CA ASN A 228 12.34 14.56 -9.19
C ASN A 228 12.89 13.18 -9.56
N TYR A 229 13.39 12.44 -8.57
CA TYR A 229 13.86 11.07 -8.71
C TYR A 229 12.94 10.07 -7.98
N GLY A 230 11.80 10.54 -7.48
CA GLY A 230 10.92 9.83 -6.57
C GLY A 230 11.32 9.95 -5.10
N LEU A 231 10.66 9.14 -4.26
CA LEU A 231 10.74 9.23 -2.81
C LEU A 231 11.23 7.90 -2.22
N GLN A 232 12.20 7.98 -1.32
CA GLN A 232 12.53 6.88 -0.43
C GLN A 232 11.62 6.98 0.81
N VAL A 233 10.67 6.05 0.95
CA VAL A 233 9.67 6.09 2.04
C VAL A 233 10.16 5.45 3.34
N THR A 234 11.25 4.67 3.29
CA THR A 234 11.85 4.07 4.49
C THR A 234 13.38 4.16 4.43
N ASP A 235 13.99 4.56 5.54
CA ASP A 235 15.45 4.60 5.70
C ASP A 235 16.09 3.21 5.52
N MET A 236 17.20 3.13 4.79
CA MET A 236 17.83 1.85 4.43
C MET A 236 18.50 1.16 5.62
N ASP A 237 19.07 1.91 6.57
CA ASP A 237 19.70 1.31 7.75
C ASP A 237 18.63 0.71 8.66
N SER A 238 17.51 1.41 8.84
CA SER A 238 16.33 0.86 9.54
C SER A 238 15.78 -0.38 8.84
N LEU A 239 15.65 -0.33 7.52
CA LEU A 239 15.11 -1.44 6.72
C LEU A 239 16.02 -2.68 6.78
N LEU A 240 17.34 -2.50 6.63
CA LEU A 240 18.32 -3.59 6.76
C LEU A 240 18.26 -4.23 8.14
N ASN A 241 18.29 -3.43 9.21
CA ASN A 241 18.25 -3.94 10.58
C ASN A 241 16.98 -4.76 10.83
N ARG A 242 15.80 -4.26 10.44
CA ARG A 242 14.53 -4.99 10.60
C ARG A 242 14.47 -6.23 9.71
N THR A 243 15.07 -6.19 8.53
CA THR A 243 15.15 -7.34 7.63
C THR A 243 16.04 -8.43 8.22
N LEU A 244 17.19 -8.09 8.81
CA LEU A 244 18.08 -9.03 9.49
C LEU A 244 17.37 -9.75 10.64
N GLU A 245 16.63 -9.02 11.48
CA GLU A 245 15.91 -9.61 12.62
C GLU A 245 14.71 -10.44 12.19
N SER A 246 13.96 -9.98 11.18
CA SER A 246 12.86 -10.76 10.59
C SER A 246 13.36 -12.06 9.96
N ASP A 247 14.47 -11.99 9.23
CA ASP A 247 15.12 -13.15 8.63
C ASP A 247 15.65 -14.13 9.68
N LYS A 248 16.33 -13.66 10.74
CA LYS A 248 16.77 -14.52 11.87
C LYS A 248 15.61 -15.25 12.52
N SER A 249 14.47 -14.58 12.66
CA SER A 249 13.21 -15.15 13.19
C SER A 249 12.51 -16.10 12.21
N GLY A 250 13.10 -16.33 11.03
CA GLY A 250 12.56 -17.21 9.99
C GLY A 250 11.36 -16.62 9.24
N LEU A 251 11.02 -15.35 9.44
CA LEU A 251 9.87 -14.72 8.77
C LEU A 251 10.19 -14.49 7.30
N GLN A 252 9.23 -14.76 6.41
CA GLN A 252 9.37 -14.37 5.01
C GLN A 252 9.24 -12.84 4.91
N VAL A 253 10.16 -12.21 4.21
CA VAL A 253 10.16 -10.75 4.06
C VAL A 253 9.70 -10.38 2.66
N ALA A 254 8.68 -9.52 2.59
CA ALA A 254 8.15 -8.91 1.39
C ALA A 254 8.36 -7.39 1.44
N ILE A 255 8.98 -6.82 0.41
CA ILE A 255 9.26 -5.38 0.37
C ILE A 255 8.77 -4.81 -0.95
N HIS A 256 8.02 -3.72 -0.88
CA HIS A 256 7.59 -2.96 -2.05
C HIS A 256 8.77 -2.19 -2.66
N ALA A 257 8.99 -2.39 -3.95
CA ALA A 257 9.88 -1.56 -4.77
C ALA A 257 9.39 -1.47 -6.22
N ILE A 258 9.16 -0.25 -6.70
CA ILE A 258 8.71 -0.01 -8.08
C ILE A 258 9.86 0.49 -8.96
N GLY A 259 10.60 1.51 -8.52
CA GLY A 259 11.67 2.14 -9.31
C GLY A 259 12.94 1.31 -9.40
N ASP A 260 13.76 1.56 -10.42
CA ASP A 260 14.96 0.77 -10.70
C ASP A 260 16.01 0.89 -9.58
N LYS A 261 16.21 2.10 -9.06
CA LYS A 261 17.09 2.37 -7.94
C LYS A 261 16.60 1.71 -6.65
N ALA A 262 15.30 1.74 -6.37
CA ALA A 262 14.74 1.00 -5.23
C ALA A 262 15.01 -0.51 -5.34
N ASN A 263 14.79 -1.09 -6.51
CA ASN A 263 15.05 -2.51 -6.75
C ASN A 263 16.54 -2.85 -6.55
N ASP A 264 17.46 -2.08 -7.11
CA ASP A 264 18.91 -2.29 -6.92
C ASP A 264 19.33 -2.21 -5.45
N MET A 265 18.80 -1.23 -4.70
CA MET A 265 19.06 -1.07 -3.27
C MET A 265 18.60 -2.31 -2.46
N LEU A 266 17.44 -2.89 -2.80
CA LEU A 266 16.97 -4.12 -2.15
C LEU A 266 17.82 -5.33 -2.52
N LEU A 267 18.23 -5.45 -3.78
CA LEU A 267 19.10 -6.54 -4.22
C LEU A 267 20.46 -6.49 -3.51
N ASP A 268 21.02 -5.30 -3.30
CA ASP A 268 22.25 -5.11 -2.50
C ASP A 268 22.03 -5.42 -1.02
N MET A 269 20.87 -5.04 -0.48
CA MET A 269 20.51 -5.34 0.91
C MET A 269 20.38 -6.85 1.14
N VAL A 270 19.81 -7.60 0.19
CA VAL A 270 19.69 -9.05 0.31
C VAL A 270 21.07 -9.71 0.36
N ASP A 271 22.03 -9.28 -0.44
CA ASP A 271 23.41 -9.79 -0.37
C ASP A 271 24.00 -9.61 1.05
N LYS A 272 23.83 -8.42 1.65
CA LYS A 272 24.26 -8.15 3.03
C LYS A 272 23.56 -9.06 4.05
N VAL A 273 22.26 -9.33 3.87
CA VAL A 273 21.52 -10.23 4.76
C VAL A 273 22.04 -11.67 4.64
N VAL A 274 22.38 -12.12 3.44
CA VAL A 274 22.99 -13.45 3.22
C VAL A 274 24.35 -13.54 3.91
N ASP A 275 25.18 -12.50 3.78
CA ASP A 275 26.51 -12.47 4.41
C ASP A 275 26.42 -12.51 5.94
N LEU A 276 25.46 -11.80 6.53
CA LEU A 276 25.32 -11.68 7.99
C LEU A 276 24.55 -12.82 8.64
N ASN A 277 23.52 -13.37 7.98
CA ASN A 277 22.65 -14.41 8.52
C ASN A 277 22.91 -15.81 7.91
N GLY A 278 23.87 -15.94 7.01
CA GLY A 278 24.25 -17.19 6.35
C GLY A 278 23.37 -17.59 5.16
N VAL A 279 23.68 -18.70 4.50
CA VAL A 279 22.92 -19.17 3.33
C VAL A 279 21.72 -20.01 3.77
N LYS A 280 20.52 -19.68 3.29
CA LYS A 280 19.28 -20.48 3.46
C LYS A 280 18.25 -20.10 2.39
N ASP A 281 17.26 -20.96 2.19
CA ASP A 281 16.09 -20.63 1.37
C ASP A 281 15.16 -19.68 2.14
N ARG A 282 15.25 -18.39 1.81
CA ARG A 282 14.48 -17.30 2.46
C ARG A 282 13.18 -17.00 1.76
N ARG A 283 13.09 -17.35 0.47
CA ARG A 283 12.01 -16.92 -0.42
C ARG A 283 11.72 -15.42 -0.30
N PHE A 284 12.76 -14.57 -0.25
CA PHE A 284 12.59 -13.11 -0.21
C PHE A 284 11.68 -12.68 -1.34
N ARG A 285 10.80 -11.70 -1.07
CA ARG A 285 9.89 -11.17 -2.07
C ARG A 285 10.13 -9.68 -2.27
N ILE A 286 10.24 -9.29 -3.53
CA ILE A 286 10.07 -7.90 -3.93
C ILE A 286 8.70 -7.80 -4.60
N GLU A 287 7.84 -6.97 -4.02
CA GLU A 287 6.51 -6.67 -4.53
C GLU A 287 6.61 -5.62 -5.62
N HIS A 288 5.80 -5.79 -6.66
CA HIS A 288 5.80 -5.03 -7.91
C HIS A 288 6.97 -5.41 -8.83
N ALA A 289 8.20 -5.05 -8.46
CA ALA A 289 9.38 -5.22 -9.32
C ALA A 289 9.13 -4.68 -10.75
N GLN A 290 8.49 -3.50 -10.82
CA GLN A 290 7.89 -3.00 -12.06
C GLN A 290 8.92 -2.40 -13.02
N HIS A 291 9.82 -1.54 -12.52
CA HIS A 291 10.92 -0.98 -13.29
C HIS A 291 12.23 -1.55 -12.76
N LEU A 292 12.95 -2.23 -13.65
CA LEU A 292 14.18 -2.94 -13.32
C LEU A 292 15.32 -2.44 -14.20
N ALA A 293 16.47 -2.17 -13.59
CA ALA A 293 17.70 -1.96 -14.34
C ALA A 293 18.03 -3.22 -15.17
N PRO A 294 18.70 -3.10 -16.34
CA PRO A 294 18.92 -4.24 -17.25
C PRO A 294 19.56 -5.49 -16.61
N ALA A 295 20.37 -5.32 -15.56
CA ALA A 295 21.02 -6.44 -14.85
C ALA A 295 20.19 -7.04 -13.71
N ALA A 296 19.15 -6.35 -13.24
CA ALA A 296 18.42 -6.72 -12.02
C ALA A 296 17.75 -8.10 -12.15
N ALA A 297 17.12 -8.41 -13.29
CA ALA A 297 16.48 -9.72 -13.50
C ALA A 297 17.43 -10.92 -13.28
N ASN A 298 18.71 -10.79 -13.68
CA ASN A 298 19.73 -11.81 -13.43
C ASN A 298 20.07 -11.92 -11.93
N ARG A 299 20.11 -10.79 -11.21
CA ARG A 299 20.33 -10.78 -9.76
C ARG A 299 19.18 -11.46 -9.01
N PHE A 300 17.93 -11.16 -9.35
CA PHE A 300 16.76 -11.86 -8.80
C PHE A 300 16.90 -13.39 -8.92
N GLY A 301 17.25 -13.89 -10.11
CA GLY A 301 17.45 -15.31 -10.36
C GLY A 301 18.60 -15.91 -9.55
N LYS A 302 19.75 -15.24 -9.49
CA LYS A 302 20.93 -15.70 -8.73
C LYS A 302 20.69 -15.72 -7.22
N GLN A 303 19.99 -14.72 -6.70
CA GLN A 303 19.69 -14.57 -5.27
C GLN A 303 18.46 -15.37 -4.83
N GLY A 304 17.71 -15.96 -5.77
CA GLY A 304 16.49 -16.72 -5.46
C GLY A 304 15.34 -15.84 -4.93
N ILE A 305 15.31 -14.56 -5.33
CA ILE A 305 14.27 -13.61 -4.93
C ILE A 305 13.03 -13.80 -5.81
N ILE A 306 11.87 -13.79 -5.18
CA ILE A 306 10.57 -13.85 -5.85
C ILE A 306 10.15 -12.44 -6.24
N ALA A 307 10.01 -12.20 -7.54
CA ALA A 307 9.31 -11.02 -8.06
C ALA A 307 7.79 -11.28 -8.01
N SER A 308 7.08 -10.59 -7.12
CA SER A 308 5.62 -10.66 -7.00
C SER A 308 5.01 -9.54 -7.85
N VAL A 309 4.72 -9.87 -9.11
CA VAL A 309 4.33 -8.91 -10.15
C VAL A 309 2.81 -8.80 -10.31
N GLN A 310 2.30 -7.59 -10.54
CA GLN A 310 0.88 -7.32 -10.83
C GLN A 310 0.74 -6.92 -12.28
N ILE A 311 0.41 -7.89 -13.13
CA ILE A 311 0.17 -7.63 -14.56
C ILE A 311 -1.22 -7.01 -14.65
N ILE A 312 -1.28 -5.70 -14.87
CA ILE A 312 -2.53 -5.01 -15.21
C ILE A 312 -2.69 -5.09 -16.74
N TYR A 313 -3.84 -5.59 -17.19
CA TYR A 313 -4.29 -5.57 -18.60
C TYR A 313 -5.08 -4.29 -18.89
#